data_AF-A0A2V4C6M9-F1
#
_entry.id   AF-A0A2V4C6M9-F1
#
_cell.length_a   1.000
_cell.length_b   1.000
_cell.length_c   1.000
_cell.angle_alpha   90.00
_cell.angle_beta   90.00
_cell.angle_gamma   90.00
#
_symmetry.space_group_name_H-M   'P 1'
#
loop_
_entity.id
_entity.type
_entity.pdbx_description
1 polymer ?
#
loop_
_entity_poly.entity_id
_entity_poly.type
_entity_poly.pdbx_seq_one_letter_code
_entity_poly.pdbx_strand_id
1 'polypeptide(L)'
;MEAIKNMAIMDMAIIKPSKYGVTENKKRTLDSLTIQVLNATDEVSQLQAIVSSLTDKSTTYQGFLTQADANKTQAFNNIGLMNTVVKNAQNLKDNSEIALGEIILANSKTENVAQKTTSVTNKLIYTAEMINKLANLIIRKKAQNPLISDQLIKMITAAGNNANNAVALSLVALNSTFTAQSTNKQVQNTAALESLQSIKLYDKLTNDKKTNTTSLSLNTLLNNAYNVAVIEFNKMQSAYNETLNQLNIKTAELNKAQINLKSLQAGLAAANAAALAG
;
A
#
# COMPACT_ATOMS: atom_id res chain seq x y z
N MET A 1 -53.23 -90.14 11.50
CA MET A 1 -54.13 -90.51 10.39
C MET A 1 -53.65 -89.76 9.16
N GLU A 2 -52.57 -90.15 8.48
CA GLU A 2 -52.22 -91.51 8.05
C GLU A 2 -53.39 -92.21 7.36
N ALA A 3 -53.42 -92.11 6.04
CA ALA A 3 -53.98 -93.05 5.06
C ALA A 3 -53.68 -92.47 3.65
N ILE A 4 -52.48 -92.70 3.12
CA ILE A 4 -52.13 -93.84 2.27
C ILE A 4 -52.70 -93.65 0.84
N LYS A 5 -51.87 -93.23 -0.13
CA LYS A 5 -50.98 -94.06 -0.97
C LYS A 5 -51.75 -94.76 -2.10
N ASN A 6 -51.67 -94.21 -3.32
CA ASN A 6 -51.13 -94.95 -4.46
C ASN A 6 -51.15 -94.13 -5.77
N MET A 7 -49.97 -94.11 -6.41
CA MET A 7 -49.69 -93.93 -7.85
C MET A 7 -50.07 -92.57 -8.44
N ALA A 8 -49.13 -91.70 -8.79
CA ALA A 8 -48.13 -91.99 -9.81
C ALA A 8 -46.74 -91.47 -9.45
N ILE A 9 -45.78 -92.40 -9.49
CA ILE A 9 -44.39 -92.14 -9.76
C ILE A 9 -44.34 -91.60 -11.19
N MET A 10 -43.95 -90.34 -11.38
CA MET A 10 -43.43 -89.89 -12.66
C MET A 10 -42.39 -88.79 -12.45
N ASP A 11 -41.15 -89.21 -12.62
CA ASP A 11 -39.96 -88.45 -12.96
C ASP A 11 -39.58 -87.27 -12.07
N MET A 12 -38.67 -87.58 -11.15
CA MET A 12 -37.47 -86.77 -10.98
C MET A 12 -36.89 -86.49 -12.37
N ALA A 13 -37.27 -85.36 -12.97
CA ALA A 13 -36.53 -84.76 -14.05
C ALA A 13 -35.14 -84.45 -13.51
N ILE A 14 -34.23 -85.40 -13.73
CA ILE A 14 -32.80 -85.21 -13.69
C ILE A 14 -32.56 -83.89 -14.43
N ILE A 15 -32.21 -82.82 -13.70
CA ILE A 15 -31.67 -81.60 -14.30
C ILE A 15 -30.36 -82.04 -14.96
N LYS A 16 -30.46 -82.46 -16.22
CA LYS A 16 -29.31 -82.73 -17.06
C LYS A 16 -28.51 -81.42 -17.10
N PRO A 17 -27.22 -81.43 -16.79
CA PRO A 17 -26.40 -80.25 -17.04
C PRO A 17 -26.56 -79.95 -18.54
N SER A 18 -27.07 -78.77 -18.87
CA SER A 18 -27.15 -78.32 -20.26
C SER A 18 -25.73 -78.38 -20.82
N LYS A 19 -25.43 -79.44 -21.58
CA LYS A 19 -24.20 -79.57 -22.34
C LYS A 19 -24.31 -78.57 -23.48
N TYR A 20 -23.92 -77.33 -23.20
CA TYR A 20 -23.67 -76.35 -24.24
C TYR A 20 -22.68 -76.96 -25.24
N GLY A 21 -23.03 -76.94 -26.53
CA GLY A 21 -22.07 -77.24 -27.58
C GLY A 21 -20.88 -76.30 -27.46
N VAL A 22 -19.68 -76.78 -27.82
CA VAL A 22 -18.43 -76.00 -27.75
C VAL A 22 -18.60 -74.62 -28.42
N THR A 23 -19.37 -74.54 -29.50
CA THR A 23 -19.73 -73.32 -30.23
C THR A 23 -20.54 -72.32 -29.41
N GLU A 24 -21.57 -72.76 -28.68
CA GLU A 24 -22.43 -71.87 -27.88
C GLU A 24 -21.68 -71.32 -26.66
N ASN A 25 -20.81 -72.13 -26.07
CA ASN A 25 -19.90 -71.66 -25.02
C ASN A 25 -18.89 -70.63 -25.54
N LYS A 26 -18.26 -70.86 -26.71
CA LYS A 26 -17.35 -69.90 -27.36
C LYS A 26 -18.06 -68.57 -27.63
N LYS A 27 -19.29 -68.62 -28.17
CA LYS A 27 -20.11 -67.44 -28.45
C LYS A 27 -20.43 -66.64 -27.18
N ARG A 28 -20.87 -67.31 -26.11
CA ARG A 28 -21.15 -66.66 -24.82
C ARG A 28 -19.90 -66.00 -24.21
N THR A 29 -18.73 -66.62 -24.34
CA THR A 29 -17.45 -66.02 -23.89
C THR A 29 -17.09 -64.78 -24.71
N LEU A 30 -17.30 -64.81 -26.02
CA LEU A 30 -17.09 -63.65 -26.90
C LEU A 30 -18.05 -62.50 -26.57
N ASP A 31 -19.33 -62.80 -26.36
CA ASP A 31 -20.34 -61.81 -25.98
C ASP A 31 -19.98 -61.18 -24.62
N SER A 32 -19.55 -62.00 -23.65
CA SER A 32 -19.10 -61.51 -22.34
C SER A 32 -17.86 -60.62 -22.43
N LEU A 33 -16.84 -61.00 -23.21
CA LEU A 33 -15.65 -60.19 -23.44
C LEU A 33 -15.99 -58.89 -24.17
N THR A 34 -16.93 -58.93 -25.12
CA THR A 34 -17.41 -57.75 -25.84
C THR A 34 -18.06 -56.74 -24.89
N ILE A 35 -18.93 -57.21 -23.98
CA ILE A 35 -19.55 -56.37 -22.94
C ILE A 35 -18.48 -55.80 -21.99
N GLN A 36 -17.49 -56.61 -21.58
CA GLN A 36 -16.40 -56.13 -20.72
C GLN A 36 -15.55 -55.06 -21.41
N VAL A 37 -15.25 -55.21 -22.70
CA VAL A 37 -14.54 -54.20 -23.50
C VAL A 37 -15.38 -52.93 -23.62
N LEU A 38 -16.69 -53.04 -23.85
CA LEU A 38 -17.59 -51.88 -23.91
C LEU A 38 -17.58 -51.11 -22.58
N ASN A 39 -17.80 -51.79 -21.46
CA ASN A 39 -17.80 -51.17 -20.14
C ASN A 39 -16.45 -50.53 -19.79
N ALA A 40 -15.33 -51.18 -20.12
CA ALA A 40 -13.99 -50.62 -19.91
C ALA A 40 -13.71 -49.42 -20.82
N THR A 41 -14.30 -49.38 -22.02
CA THR A 41 -14.22 -48.22 -22.93
C THR A 41 -14.98 -47.02 -22.36
N ASP A 42 -16.17 -47.26 -21.81
CA ASP A 42 -16.96 -46.23 -21.14
C ASP A 42 -16.25 -45.67 -19.90
N GLU A 43 -15.65 -46.55 -19.07
CA GLU A 43 -14.87 -46.16 -17.90
C GLU A 43 -13.68 -45.26 -18.28
N VAL A 44 -12.91 -45.66 -19.32
CA VAL A 44 -11.80 -44.85 -19.85
C VAL A 44 -12.30 -43.50 -20.35
N SER A 45 -13.43 -43.47 -21.07
CA SER A 45 -13.99 -42.22 -21.61
C SER A 45 -14.44 -41.26 -20.50
N GLN A 46 -15.05 -41.77 -19.43
CA GLN A 46 -15.44 -40.98 -18.26
C GLN A 46 -14.21 -40.41 -17.53
N LEU A 47 -13.19 -41.25 -17.28
CA LEU A 47 -11.96 -40.82 -16.62
C LEU A 47 -11.18 -39.79 -17.47
N GLN A 48 -11.17 -39.94 -18.80
CA GLN A 48 -10.59 -38.94 -19.71
C GLN A 48 -11.29 -37.58 -19.61
N ALA A 49 -12.63 -37.58 -19.58
CA ALA A 49 -13.40 -36.34 -19.40
C ALA A 49 -13.11 -35.66 -18.05
N ILE A 50 -13.01 -36.45 -16.97
CA ILE A 50 -12.67 -35.95 -15.64
C ILE A 50 -11.25 -35.36 -15.62
N VAL A 51 -10.26 -36.07 -16.18
CA VAL A 51 -8.87 -35.59 -16.26
C VAL A 51 -8.81 -34.28 -17.04
N SER A 52 -9.46 -34.21 -18.22
CA SER A 52 -9.52 -32.97 -19.01
C SER A 52 -10.09 -31.80 -18.21
N SER A 53 -11.22 -32.01 -17.51
CA SER A 53 -11.85 -30.97 -16.69
C SER A 53 -10.94 -30.51 -15.53
N LEU A 54 -10.26 -31.44 -14.86
CA LEU A 54 -9.32 -31.13 -13.79
C LEU A 54 -8.06 -30.41 -14.30
N THR A 55 -7.60 -30.73 -15.52
CA THR A 55 -6.53 -30.00 -16.20
C THR A 55 -6.91 -28.55 -16.47
N ASP A 56 -8.11 -28.30 -17.00
CA ASP A 56 -8.62 -26.94 -17.24
C ASP A 56 -8.78 -26.16 -15.95
N LYS A 57 -9.31 -26.81 -14.91
CA LYS A 57 -9.48 -26.22 -13.57
C LYS A 57 -8.13 -25.90 -12.91
N SER A 58 -7.14 -26.80 -13.04
CA SER A 58 -5.78 -26.58 -12.54
C SER A 58 -5.13 -25.37 -13.22
N THR A 59 -5.27 -25.27 -14.55
CA THR A 59 -4.78 -24.12 -15.32
C THR A 59 -5.45 -22.81 -14.87
N THR A 60 -6.76 -22.83 -14.63
CA THR A 60 -7.51 -21.67 -14.14
C THR A 60 -7.02 -21.22 -12.76
N TYR A 61 -6.87 -22.14 -11.80
CA TYR A 61 -6.38 -21.80 -10.47
C TYR A 61 -4.91 -21.39 -10.47
N GLN A 62 -4.09 -21.92 -11.38
CA GLN A 62 -2.73 -21.43 -11.56
C GLN A 62 -2.73 -19.96 -12.00
N GLY A 63 -3.62 -19.57 -12.90
CA GLY A 63 -3.80 -18.17 -13.30
C GLY A 63 -4.24 -17.27 -12.13
N PHE A 64 -5.24 -17.69 -11.35
CA PHE A 64 -5.66 -16.95 -10.16
C PHE A 64 -4.58 -16.86 -9.09
N LEU A 65 -3.78 -17.92 -8.90
CA LEU A 65 -2.66 -17.92 -7.97
C LEU A 65 -1.58 -16.90 -8.38
N THR A 66 -1.23 -16.87 -9.67
CA THR A 66 -0.29 -15.87 -10.21
C THR A 66 -0.80 -14.44 -10.01
N GLN A 67 -2.09 -14.19 -10.26
CA GLN A 67 -2.68 -12.86 -10.02
C GLN A 67 -2.71 -12.49 -8.53
N ALA A 68 -3.06 -13.43 -7.66
CA ALA A 68 -3.09 -13.20 -6.22
C ALA A 68 -1.69 -12.91 -5.66
N ASP A 69 -0.65 -13.57 -6.18
CA ASP A 69 0.73 -13.31 -5.79
C ASP A 69 1.22 -11.93 -6.25
N ALA A 70 0.85 -11.53 -7.47
CA ALA A 70 1.12 -10.18 -7.98
C ALA A 70 0.42 -9.11 -7.10
N ASN A 71 -0.85 -9.31 -6.77
CA ASN A 71 -1.61 -8.40 -5.90
C ASN A 71 -1.00 -8.30 -4.50
N LYS A 72 -0.62 -9.43 -3.90
CA LYS A 72 0.07 -9.49 -2.60
C LYS A 72 1.37 -8.70 -2.63
N THR A 73 2.18 -8.89 -3.68
CA THR A 73 3.45 -8.18 -3.88
C THR A 73 3.23 -6.68 -4.06
N GLN A 74 2.24 -6.28 -4.85
CA GLN A 74 1.90 -4.87 -5.04
C GLN A 74 1.42 -4.22 -3.74
N ALA A 75 0.55 -4.89 -2.97
CA ALA A 75 0.08 -4.40 -1.69
C ALA A 75 1.23 -4.22 -0.68
N PHE A 76 2.18 -5.17 -0.65
CA PHE A 76 3.39 -5.05 0.16
C PHE A 76 4.25 -3.85 -0.25
N ASN A 77 4.48 -3.66 -1.56
CA ASN A 77 5.24 -2.52 -2.07
C ASN A 77 4.56 -1.18 -1.71
N ASN A 78 3.23 -1.12 -1.76
CA ASN A 78 2.46 0.07 -1.35
C ASN A 78 2.66 0.40 0.14
N ILE A 79 2.75 -0.61 1.01
CA ILE A 79 3.11 -0.40 2.43
C ILE A 79 4.52 0.20 2.53
N GLY A 80 5.49 -0.30 1.76
CA GLY A 80 6.85 0.26 1.73
C GLY A 80 6.89 1.73 1.31
N LEU A 81 6.11 2.09 0.28
CA LEU A 81 5.95 3.49 -0.16
C LEU A 81 5.27 4.34 0.92
N MET A 82 4.24 3.80 1.56
CA MET A 82 3.56 4.50 2.66
C MET A 82 4.49 4.78 3.84
N ASN A 83 5.32 3.83 4.26
CA ASN A 83 6.30 4.06 5.33
C ASN A 83 7.24 5.23 5.01
N THR A 84 7.61 5.38 3.72
CA THR A 84 8.40 6.51 3.25
C THR A 84 7.63 7.83 3.36
N VAL A 85 6.34 7.84 2.96
CA VAL A 85 5.47 9.03 3.09
C VAL A 85 5.25 9.42 4.55
N VAL A 86 5.01 8.46 5.44
CA VAL A 86 4.88 8.69 6.89
C VAL A 86 6.16 9.31 7.45
N LYS A 87 7.32 8.77 7.10
CA LYS A 87 8.62 9.33 7.53
C LYS A 87 8.83 10.75 7.02
N ASN A 88 8.48 11.03 5.77
CA ASN A 88 8.58 12.39 5.21
C ASN A 88 7.62 13.36 5.92
N ALA A 89 6.39 12.92 6.24
CA ALA A 89 5.43 13.72 6.99
C ALA A 89 5.91 13.99 8.43
N GLN A 90 6.56 13.00 9.07
CA GLN A 90 7.18 13.17 10.38
C GLN A 90 8.31 14.20 10.33
N ASN A 91 9.22 14.07 9.36
CA ASN A 91 10.31 15.02 9.17
C ASN A 91 9.78 16.44 8.92
N LEU A 92 8.72 16.57 8.10
CA LEU A 92 8.06 17.86 7.88
C LEU A 92 7.50 18.42 9.19
N LYS A 93 6.76 17.62 9.96
CA LYS A 93 6.23 18.00 11.27
C LYS A 93 7.33 18.54 12.19
N ASP A 94 8.40 17.77 12.36
CA ASP A 94 9.46 18.10 13.31
C ASP A 94 10.26 19.33 12.83
N ASN A 95 10.51 19.45 11.52
CA ASN A 95 11.18 20.63 10.93
C ASN A 95 10.30 21.89 11.03
N SER A 96 8.99 21.79 10.80
CA SER A 96 8.08 22.95 10.94
C SER A 96 7.99 23.41 12.39
N GLU A 97 8.07 22.50 13.38
CA GLU A 97 8.11 22.85 14.80
C GLU A 97 9.39 23.62 15.17
N ILE A 98 10.55 23.14 14.69
CA ILE A 98 11.84 23.84 14.87
C ILE A 98 11.79 25.22 14.20
N ALA A 99 11.32 25.30 12.96
CA ALA A 99 11.23 26.56 12.21
C ALA A 99 10.34 27.58 12.94
N LEU A 100 9.19 27.15 13.46
CA LEU A 100 8.33 28.00 14.28
C LEU A 100 9.05 28.52 15.53
N GLY A 101 9.78 27.66 16.23
CA GLY A 101 10.58 28.05 17.39
C GLY A 101 11.63 29.13 17.06
N GLU A 102 12.38 28.94 15.98
CA GLU A 102 13.37 29.91 15.50
C GLU A 102 12.74 31.24 15.09
N ILE A 103 11.57 31.22 14.46
CA ILE A 103 10.84 32.44 14.09
C ILE A 103 10.34 33.20 15.32
N ILE A 104 9.85 32.51 16.35
CA ILE A 104 9.46 33.14 17.62
C ILE A 104 10.67 33.85 18.26
N LEU A 105 11.83 33.20 18.28
CA LEU A 105 13.07 33.78 18.78
C LEU A 105 13.53 34.99 17.94
N ALA A 106 13.46 34.88 16.62
CA ALA A 106 13.80 35.97 15.70
C ALA A 106 12.87 37.19 15.89
N ASN A 107 11.57 36.95 16.13
CA ASN A 107 10.61 38.02 16.43
C ASN A 107 10.97 38.76 17.72
N SER A 108 11.24 38.02 18.79
CA SER A 108 11.66 38.61 20.07
C SER A 108 12.94 39.44 19.93
N LYS A 109 13.94 38.95 19.21
CA LYS A 109 15.19 39.70 18.94
C LYS A 109 14.93 40.95 18.11
N THR A 110 14.07 40.86 17.08
CA THR A 110 13.73 42.01 16.22
C THR A 110 12.98 43.09 16.99
N GLU A 111 12.07 42.70 17.88
CA GLU A 111 11.39 43.63 18.79
C GLU A 111 12.39 44.34 19.71
N ASN A 112 13.37 43.63 20.25
CA ASN A 112 14.43 44.24 21.07
C ASN A 112 15.25 45.26 20.28
N VAL A 113 15.59 44.94 19.02
CA VAL A 113 16.30 45.88 18.12
C VAL A 113 15.41 47.10 17.84
N ALA A 114 14.11 46.94 17.58
CA ALA A 114 13.18 48.06 17.37
C ALA A 114 13.13 49.01 18.57
N GLN A 115 13.04 48.46 19.79
CA GLN A 115 13.05 49.25 21.03
C GLN A 115 14.37 50.01 21.21
N LYS A 116 15.51 49.36 20.97
CA LYS A 116 16.84 49.99 21.07
C LYS A 116 17.05 51.08 20.03
N THR A 117 16.68 50.83 18.76
CA THR A 117 16.78 51.82 17.68
C THR A 117 15.87 53.02 17.95
N THR A 118 14.66 52.80 18.48
CA THR A 118 13.76 53.88 18.91
C THR A 118 14.42 54.73 19.99
N SER A 119 14.99 54.10 21.03
CA SER A 119 15.68 54.81 22.11
C SER A 119 16.86 55.65 21.61
N VAL A 120 17.70 55.09 20.75
CA VAL A 120 18.85 55.79 20.16
C VAL A 120 18.38 56.96 19.29
N THR A 121 17.34 56.77 18.46
CA THR A 121 16.77 57.81 17.60
C THR A 121 16.25 58.98 18.43
N ASN A 122 15.50 58.71 19.51
CA ASN A 122 14.97 59.75 20.40
C ASN A 122 16.09 60.55 21.09
N LYS A 123 17.15 59.85 21.53
CA LYS A 123 18.33 60.51 22.12
C LYS A 123 19.06 61.37 21.09
N LEU A 124 19.24 60.88 19.87
CA LEU A 124 19.87 61.62 18.77
C LEU A 124 19.08 62.88 18.40
N ILE A 125 17.75 62.80 18.33
CA ILE A 125 16.87 63.96 18.08
C ILE A 125 17.11 65.02 19.17
N TYR A 126 17.07 64.63 20.44
CA TYR A 126 17.32 65.55 21.56
C TYR A 126 18.71 66.19 21.48
N THR A 127 19.75 65.40 21.21
CA THR A 127 21.12 65.91 21.06
C THR A 127 21.26 66.87 19.87
N ALA A 128 20.66 66.55 18.73
CA ALA A 128 20.66 67.41 17.55
C ALA A 128 19.96 68.75 17.82
N GLU A 129 18.83 68.73 18.52
CA GLU A 129 18.14 69.95 18.97
C GLU A 129 19.00 70.80 19.90
N MET A 130 19.70 70.19 20.86
CA MET A 130 20.62 70.89 21.76
C MET A 130 21.77 71.55 21.00
N ILE A 131 22.39 70.85 20.04
CA ILE A 131 23.46 71.40 19.20
C ILE A 131 22.94 72.57 18.36
N ASN A 132 21.76 72.42 17.75
CA ASN A 132 21.15 73.49 16.94
C ASN A 132 20.83 74.74 17.79
N LYS A 133 20.32 74.56 19.02
CA LYS A 133 20.09 75.67 19.97
C LYS A 133 21.41 76.34 20.38
N LEU A 134 22.45 75.55 20.66
CA LEU A 134 23.77 76.07 21.02
C LEU A 134 24.43 76.83 19.85
N ALA A 135 24.36 76.29 18.63
CA ALA A 135 24.85 76.95 17.42
C ALA A 135 24.20 78.32 17.24
N ASN A 136 22.87 78.39 17.36
CA ASN A 136 22.12 79.64 17.27
C ASN A 136 22.51 80.63 18.37
N LEU A 137 22.76 80.16 19.59
CA LEU A 137 23.22 81.02 20.69
C LEU A 137 24.61 81.60 20.42
N ILE A 138 25.56 80.76 19.97
CA ILE A 138 26.94 81.18 19.66
C ILE A 138 26.94 82.21 18.52
N ILE A 139 26.18 81.99 17.45
CA ILE A 139 26.06 82.93 16.33
C ILE A 139 25.55 84.30 16.82
N ARG A 140 24.48 84.31 17.64
CA ARG A 140 23.97 85.55 18.24
C ARG A 140 25.01 86.23 19.13
N LYS A 141 25.75 85.45 19.92
CA LYS A 141 26.80 85.99 20.80
C LYS A 141 27.99 86.55 20.03
N LYS A 142 28.40 85.93 18.92
CA LYS A 142 29.44 86.49 18.03
C LYS A 142 29.06 87.85 17.49
N ALA A 143 27.80 88.03 17.09
CA ALA A 143 27.31 89.31 16.60
C ALA A 143 27.39 90.43 17.66
N GLN A 144 27.29 90.07 18.95
CA GLN A 144 27.43 90.98 20.08
C GLN A 144 28.88 91.13 20.57
N ASN A 145 29.73 90.12 20.36
CA ASN A 145 31.12 90.09 20.80
C ASN A 145 32.03 89.50 19.69
N PRO A 146 32.74 90.36 18.93
CA PRO A 146 33.59 89.94 17.82
C PRO A 146 34.76 89.04 18.22
N LEU A 147 35.16 89.01 19.50
CA LEU A 147 36.27 88.20 20.01
C LEU A 147 35.99 86.69 20.04
N ILE A 148 34.74 86.28 19.88
CA ILE A 148 34.40 84.86 19.74
C ILE A 148 35.04 84.30 18.47
N SER A 149 35.73 83.16 18.53
CA SER A 149 36.45 82.60 17.38
C SER A 149 35.53 82.16 16.24
N ASP A 150 35.88 82.49 15.00
CA ASP A 150 35.17 82.01 13.80
C ASP A 150 35.34 80.49 13.62
N GLN A 151 36.42 79.92 14.16
CA GLN A 151 36.64 78.48 14.17
C GLN A 151 35.59 77.76 15.05
N LEU A 152 35.19 78.38 16.17
CA LEU A 152 34.11 77.84 17.01
C LEU A 152 32.78 77.81 16.26
N ILE A 153 32.47 78.86 15.49
CA ILE A 153 31.27 78.91 14.64
C ILE A 153 31.32 77.81 13.59
N LYS A 154 32.44 77.67 12.88
CA LYS A 154 32.61 76.63 11.87
C LYS A 154 32.42 75.22 12.46
N MET A 155 32.99 74.97 13.63
CA MET A 155 32.86 73.67 14.33
C MET A 155 31.42 73.38 14.76
N ILE A 156 30.71 74.35 15.36
CA ILE A 156 29.34 74.10 15.84
C ILE A 156 28.35 73.96 14.68
N THR A 157 28.53 74.71 13.58
CA THR A 157 27.73 74.54 12.37
C THR A 157 27.94 73.16 11.74
N ALA A 158 29.19 72.69 11.65
CA ALA A 158 29.48 71.34 11.15
C ALA A 158 28.87 70.25 12.06
N ALA A 159 28.97 70.42 13.38
CA ALA A 159 28.33 69.51 14.34
C ALA A 159 26.81 69.46 14.18
N GLY A 160 26.15 70.61 13.96
CA GLY A 160 24.71 70.68 13.71
C GLY A 160 24.31 69.93 12.43
N ASN A 161 25.03 70.16 11.33
CA ASN A 161 24.79 69.44 10.07
C ASN A 161 24.97 67.93 10.23
N ASN A 162 26.06 67.50 10.88
CA ASN A 162 26.31 66.08 11.14
C ASN A 162 25.25 65.44 12.04
N ALA A 163 24.78 66.15 13.07
CA ALA A 163 23.74 65.66 13.96
C ALA A 163 22.40 65.49 13.23
N ASN A 164 22.00 66.47 12.40
CA ASN A 164 20.77 66.38 11.59
C ASN A 164 20.85 65.21 10.59
N ASN A 165 22.01 65.01 9.94
CA ASN A 165 22.23 63.86 9.05
C ASN A 165 22.16 62.53 9.80
N ALA A 166 22.72 62.45 11.02
CA ALA A 166 22.65 61.24 11.85
C ALA A 166 21.20 60.93 12.27
N VAL A 167 20.40 61.95 12.62
CA VAL A 167 18.96 61.77 12.90
C VAL A 167 18.23 61.24 11.67
N ALA A 168 18.46 61.82 10.49
CA ALA A 168 17.84 61.36 9.25
C ALA A 168 18.16 59.88 8.96
N LEU A 169 19.44 59.48 9.07
CA LEU A 169 19.85 58.08 8.89
C LEU A 169 19.24 57.16 9.95
N SER A 170 19.16 57.60 11.21
CA SER A 170 18.57 56.82 12.30
C SER A 170 17.06 56.60 12.09
N LEU A 171 16.35 57.59 11.55
CA LEU A 171 14.93 57.45 11.20
C LEU A 171 14.71 56.45 10.06
N VAL A 172 15.60 56.43 9.05
CA VAL A 172 15.57 55.42 7.98
C VAL A 172 15.82 54.02 8.54
N ALA A 173 16.80 53.87 9.44
CA ALA A 173 17.08 52.62 10.11
C ALA A 173 15.88 52.16 10.97
N LEU A 174 15.25 53.08 11.71
CA LEU A 174 14.06 52.80 12.50
C LEU A 174 12.88 52.30 11.64
N ASN A 175 12.62 52.96 10.51
CA ASN A 175 11.58 52.54 9.57
C ASN A 175 11.85 51.12 8.99
N SER A 176 13.13 50.83 8.69
CA SER A 176 13.56 49.52 8.23
C SER A 176 13.34 48.44 9.30
N THR A 177 13.65 48.74 10.56
CA THR A 177 13.41 47.81 11.68
C THR A 177 11.92 47.53 11.90
N PHE A 178 11.05 48.53 11.81
CA PHE A 178 9.60 48.30 11.91
C PHE A 178 9.05 47.49 10.74
N THR A 179 9.59 47.69 9.54
CA THR A 179 9.26 46.86 8.38
C THR A 179 9.63 45.40 8.64
N ALA A 180 10.85 45.14 9.11
CA ALA A 180 11.31 43.79 9.48
C ALA A 180 10.44 43.16 10.58
N GLN A 181 10.06 43.92 11.60
CA GLN A 181 9.17 43.44 12.67
C GLN A 181 7.79 43.02 12.14
N SER A 182 7.20 43.83 11.26
CA SER A 182 5.92 43.53 10.63
C SER A 182 5.99 42.24 9.82
N THR A 183 7.02 42.11 8.98
CA THR A 183 7.25 40.91 8.17
C THR A 183 7.45 39.66 9.04
N ASN A 184 8.27 39.73 10.08
CA ASN A 184 8.50 38.57 10.96
C ASN A 184 7.23 38.14 11.71
N LYS A 185 6.33 39.08 12.07
CA LYS A 185 5.02 38.74 12.66
C LYS A 185 4.11 37.99 11.67
N GLN A 186 4.12 38.36 10.40
CA GLN A 186 3.38 37.64 9.36
C GLN A 186 3.96 36.23 9.12
N VAL A 187 5.28 36.12 9.09
CA VAL A 187 6.00 34.84 8.96
C VAL A 187 5.69 33.92 10.13
N GLN A 188 5.62 34.43 11.37
CA GLN A 188 5.23 33.63 12.54
C GLN A 188 3.84 33.01 12.40
N ASN A 189 2.84 33.78 11.98
CA ASN A 189 1.48 33.25 11.79
C ASN A 189 1.45 32.14 10.72
N THR A 190 2.22 32.35 9.64
CA THR A 190 2.33 31.37 8.56
C THR A 190 3.01 30.08 9.02
N ALA A 191 4.13 30.19 9.74
CA ALA A 191 4.84 29.04 10.29
C ALA A 191 4.02 28.30 11.36
N ALA A 192 3.22 29.02 12.16
CA ALA A 192 2.31 28.40 13.12
C ALA A 192 1.23 27.57 12.41
N LEU A 193 0.68 28.09 11.31
CA LEU A 193 -0.28 27.37 10.49
C LEU A 193 0.37 26.15 9.81
N GLU A 194 1.58 26.30 9.26
CA GLU A 194 2.34 25.20 8.66
C GLU A 194 2.59 24.08 9.67
N SER A 195 3.10 24.42 10.87
CA SER A 195 3.33 23.46 11.95
C SER A 195 2.05 22.72 12.35
N LEU A 196 0.92 23.44 12.46
CA LEU A 196 -0.37 22.80 12.75
C LEU A 196 -0.81 21.85 11.62
N GLN A 197 -0.63 22.25 10.37
CA GLN A 197 -1.02 21.43 9.22
C GLN A 197 -0.14 20.19 9.06
N SER A 198 1.16 20.30 9.31
CA SER A 198 2.08 19.16 9.24
C SER A 198 1.79 18.13 10.33
N ILE A 199 1.44 18.57 11.55
CA ILE A 199 0.93 17.69 12.62
C ILE A 199 -0.34 16.97 12.16
N LYS A 200 -1.32 17.71 11.62
CA LYS A 200 -2.59 17.12 11.15
C LYS A 200 -2.37 16.11 10.02
N LEU A 201 -1.46 16.38 9.09
CA LEU A 201 -1.11 15.47 8.00
C LEU A 201 -0.51 14.17 8.56
N TYR A 202 0.47 14.28 9.45
CA TYR A 202 1.10 13.12 10.08
C TYR A 202 0.09 12.27 10.86
N ASP A 203 -0.75 12.91 11.68
CA ASP A 203 -1.80 12.23 12.42
C ASP A 203 -2.83 11.57 11.47
N LYS A 204 -3.16 12.20 10.33
CA LYS A 204 -4.09 11.61 9.34
C LYS A 204 -3.53 10.38 8.63
N LEU A 205 -2.21 10.33 8.45
CA LEU A 205 -1.54 9.19 7.83
C LEU A 205 -1.41 8.00 8.80
N THR A 206 -1.28 8.26 10.11
CA THR A 206 -0.85 7.24 11.09
C THR A 206 -1.87 6.91 12.17
N ASN A 207 -2.82 7.80 12.46
CA ASN A 207 -3.63 7.71 13.68
C ASN A 207 -5.13 7.63 13.40
N ASP A 208 -5.68 6.44 13.59
CA ASP A 208 -7.10 6.14 13.40
C ASP A 208 -8.02 6.84 14.43
N LYS A 209 -7.47 7.28 15.58
CA LYS A 209 -8.26 7.78 16.72
C LYS A 209 -8.20 9.29 16.92
N LYS A 210 -7.17 9.96 16.40
CA LYS A 210 -6.97 11.40 16.59
C LYS A 210 -7.68 12.27 15.56
N THR A 211 -8.09 11.68 14.45
CA THR A 211 -8.83 12.42 13.43
C THR A 211 -10.31 12.32 13.78
N ASN A 212 -11.03 13.44 13.85
CA ASN A 212 -12.49 13.49 14.07
C ASN A 212 -13.28 12.90 12.88
N THR A 213 -12.70 11.95 12.16
CA THR A 213 -13.25 11.30 10.99
C THR A 213 -13.42 9.83 11.29
N THR A 214 -14.56 9.26 10.89
CA THR A 214 -14.85 7.82 11.00
C THR A 214 -13.99 6.94 10.10
N SER A 215 -13.18 7.54 9.22
CA SER A 215 -12.31 6.85 8.29
C SER A 215 -10.99 6.45 8.93
N LEU A 216 -10.60 5.18 8.77
CA LEU A 216 -9.28 4.67 9.12
C LEU A 216 -8.17 5.48 8.41
N SER A 217 -7.00 5.55 9.04
CA SER A 217 -5.79 6.13 8.46
C SER A 217 -5.37 5.36 7.22
N LEU A 218 -4.69 6.06 6.32
CA LEU A 218 -4.23 5.44 5.08
C LEU A 218 -3.23 4.31 5.35
N ASN A 219 -2.42 4.41 6.41
CA ASN A 219 -1.56 3.33 6.86
C ASN A 219 -2.37 2.07 7.25
N THR A 220 -3.42 2.22 8.06
CA THR A 220 -4.27 1.08 8.45
C THR A 220 -4.98 0.47 7.24
N LEU A 221 -5.49 1.29 6.31
CA LEU A 221 -6.14 0.81 5.09
C LEU A 221 -5.20 -0.03 4.22
N LEU A 222 -3.95 0.40 4.04
CA LEU A 222 -2.96 -0.34 3.25
C LEU A 222 -2.54 -1.65 3.93
N ASN A 223 -2.38 -1.65 5.25
CA ASN A 223 -2.12 -2.88 6.01
C ASN A 223 -3.29 -3.86 5.89
N ASN A 224 -4.53 -3.38 5.97
CA ASN A 224 -5.72 -4.22 5.76
C ASN A 224 -5.77 -4.79 4.33
N ALA A 225 -5.48 -3.98 3.32
CA ALA A 225 -5.43 -4.42 1.93
C ALA A 225 -4.38 -5.54 1.71
N TYR A 226 -3.19 -5.39 2.31
CA TYR A 226 -2.17 -6.43 2.27
C TYR A 226 -2.63 -7.72 2.97
N ASN A 227 -3.24 -7.62 4.15
CA ASN A 227 -3.75 -8.79 4.86
C ASN A 227 -4.83 -9.53 4.05
N VAL A 228 -5.72 -8.81 3.39
CA VAL A 228 -6.71 -9.40 2.48
C VAL A 228 -6.03 -10.10 1.30
N ALA A 229 -5.03 -9.47 0.67
CA ALA A 229 -4.29 -10.08 -0.42
C ALA A 229 -3.54 -11.36 -0.01
N VAL A 230 -2.99 -11.41 1.22
CA VAL A 230 -2.38 -12.62 1.78
C VAL A 230 -3.42 -13.73 1.96
N ILE A 231 -4.60 -13.41 2.48
CA ILE A 231 -5.69 -14.39 2.65
C ILE A 231 -6.14 -14.94 1.29
N GLU A 232 -6.29 -14.09 0.28
CA GLU A 232 -6.66 -14.50 -1.08
C GLU A 232 -5.59 -15.39 -1.72
N PHE A 233 -4.31 -15.03 -1.61
CA PHE A 233 -3.20 -15.85 -2.08
C PHE A 233 -3.23 -17.25 -1.45
N ASN A 234 -3.38 -17.33 -0.13
CA ASN A 234 -3.42 -18.61 0.58
C ASN A 234 -4.62 -19.47 0.13
N LYS A 235 -5.80 -18.86 -0.06
CA LYS A 235 -6.99 -19.57 -0.57
C LYS A 235 -6.76 -20.13 -1.98
N MET A 236 -6.16 -19.34 -2.88
CA MET A 236 -5.88 -19.78 -4.24
C MET A 236 -4.81 -20.88 -4.27
N GLN A 237 -3.79 -20.78 -3.43
CA GLN A 237 -2.77 -21.81 -3.31
C GLN A 237 -3.36 -23.13 -2.82
N SER A 238 -4.23 -23.11 -1.80
CA SER A 238 -4.93 -24.31 -1.34
C SER A 238 -5.82 -24.92 -2.43
N ALA A 239 -6.61 -24.10 -3.14
CA ALA A 239 -7.49 -24.58 -4.21
C ALA A 239 -6.71 -25.18 -5.39
N TYR A 240 -5.58 -24.57 -5.75
CA TYR A 240 -4.69 -25.09 -6.78
C TYR A 240 -4.09 -26.45 -6.38
N ASN A 241 -3.53 -26.55 -5.16
CA ASN A 241 -2.93 -27.78 -4.66
C ASN A 241 -3.94 -28.93 -4.57
N GLU A 242 -5.15 -28.66 -4.07
CA GLU A 242 -6.23 -29.64 -4.00
C GLU A 242 -6.63 -30.14 -5.40
N THR A 243 -6.76 -29.23 -6.36
CA THR A 243 -7.09 -29.59 -7.75
C THR A 243 -5.97 -30.41 -8.40
N LEU A 244 -4.71 -30.06 -8.13
CA LEU A 244 -3.55 -30.81 -8.63
C LEU A 244 -3.51 -32.22 -8.04
N ASN A 245 -3.83 -32.38 -6.76
CA ASN A 245 -3.93 -33.69 -6.12
C ASN A 245 -5.04 -34.55 -6.76
N GLN A 246 -6.24 -33.97 -6.95
CA GLN A 246 -7.34 -34.66 -7.63
C GLN A 246 -6.97 -35.06 -9.06
N LEU A 247 -6.29 -34.18 -9.79
CA LEU A 247 -5.81 -34.47 -11.15
C LEU A 247 -4.83 -35.64 -11.17
N ASN A 248 -3.88 -35.68 -10.23
CA ASN A 248 -2.90 -36.76 -10.12
C ASN A 248 -3.60 -38.11 -9.84
N ILE A 249 -4.56 -38.14 -8.91
CA ILE A 249 -5.33 -39.34 -8.58
C ILE A 249 -6.11 -39.84 -9.81
N LYS A 250 -6.85 -38.95 -10.49
CA LYS A 250 -7.65 -39.33 -11.66
C LYS A 250 -6.82 -39.70 -12.88
N THR A 251 -5.63 -39.13 -13.03
CA THR A 251 -4.67 -39.55 -14.05
C THR A 251 -4.15 -40.96 -13.78
N ALA A 252 -3.87 -41.30 -12.51
CA ALA A 252 -3.47 -42.65 -12.14
C ALA A 252 -4.59 -43.68 -12.35
N GLU A 253 -5.83 -43.34 -11.99
CA GLU A 253 -7.01 -44.18 -12.28
C GLU A 253 -7.20 -44.39 -13.78
N LEU A 254 -7.09 -43.33 -14.59
CA LEU A 254 -7.18 -43.39 -16.04
C LEU A 254 -6.12 -44.34 -16.63
N ASN A 255 -4.86 -44.21 -16.20
CA ASN A 255 -3.79 -45.09 -16.65
C ASN A 255 -4.09 -46.57 -16.35
N LYS A 256 -4.63 -46.86 -15.17
CA LYS A 256 -5.05 -48.21 -14.78
C LYS A 256 -6.19 -48.72 -15.67
N ALA A 257 -7.22 -47.91 -15.90
CA ALA A 257 -8.35 -48.27 -16.76
C ALA A 257 -7.90 -48.52 -18.21
N GLN A 258 -6.99 -47.70 -18.74
CA GLN A 258 -6.41 -47.89 -20.08
C GLN A 258 -5.61 -49.20 -20.21
N ILE A 259 -4.86 -49.58 -19.17
CA ILE A 259 -4.15 -50.87 -19.14
C ILE A 259 -5.16 -52.03 -19.13
N ASN A 260 -6.20 -51.93 -18.30
CA ASN A 260 -7.25 -52.95 -18.24
C ASN A 260 -7.99 -53.11 -19.59
N LEU A 261 -8.36 -51.99 -20.23
CA LEU A 261 -8.99 -51.99 -21.54
C LEU A 261 -8.09 -52.67 -22.59
N LYS A 262 -6.80 -52.33 -22.63
CA LYS A 262 -5.84 -52.97 -23.55
C LYS A 262 -5.75 -54.48 -23.31
N SER A 263 -5.75 -54.90 -22.05
CA SER A 263 -5.74 -56.32 -21.68
C SER A 263 -6.99 -57.05 -22.16
N LEU A 264 -8.17 -56.47 -21.93
CA LEU A 264 -9.45 -57.03 -22.38
C LEU A 264 -9.57 -57.07 -23.91
N GLN A 265 -9.10 -56.05 -24.61
CA GLN A 265 -9.05 -56.01 -26.07
C GLN A 265 -8.13 -57.11 -26.64
N ALA A 266 -6.96 -57.33 -26.02
CA ALA A 266 -6.07 -58.43 -26.39
C ALA A 266 -6.72 -59.80 -26.13
N GLY A 267 -7.42 -59.97 -25.00
CA GLY A 267 -8.18 -61.17 -24.67
C GLY A 267 -9.32 -61.46 -25.67
N LEU A 268 -10.08 -60.42 -26.06
CA LEU A 268 -11.13 -60.53 -27.08
C LEU A 268 -10.55 -60.89 -28.45
N ALA A 269 -9.43 -60.29 -28.85
CA ALA A 269 -8.74 -60.62 -30.10
C ALA A 269 -8.26 -62.08 -30.12
N ALA A 270 -7.67 -62.55 -29.02
CA ALA A 270 -7.25 -63.94 -28.88
C ALA A 270 -8.43 -64.92 -28.91
N ALA A 271 -9.54 -64.60 -28.24
CA ALA A 271 -10.76 -65.41 -28.25
C ALA A 271 -11.39 -65.49 -29.65
N ASN A 272 -11.40 -64.38 -30.39
CA ASN A 272 -11.87 -64.35 -31.78
C ASN A 272 -10.98 -65.20 -32.69
N ALA A 273 -9.66 -65.10 -32.57
CA ALA A 273 -8.73 -65.93 -33.33
C ALA A 273 -8.91 -67.43 -33.04
N ALA A 274 -9.10 -67.81 -31.78
CA ALA A 274 -9.35 -69.20 -31.38
C ALA A 274 -10.73 -69.73 -31.82
N ALA A 275 -11.72 -68.85 -32.00
CA ALA A 275 -13.02 -69.20 -32.56
C ALA A 275 -12.97 -69.43 -34.08
N LEU A 276 -12.05 -68.76 -34.79
CA LEU A 276 -11.83 -68.91 -36.24
C LEU A 276 -10.94 -70.10 -36.62
N ALA A 277 -10.03 -70.50 -35.72
CA ALA A 277 -9.04 -71.55 -35.97
C ALA A 277 -9.54 -72.99 -35.73
N GLY A 278 -10.78 -73.21 -35.28
CA GLY A 278 -11.34 -74.54 -35.07
C GLY A 278 -12.84 -74.56 -34.93
#